data_AF-A0A6N2N351-F1
#
_entry.id   AF-A0A6N2N351-F1
#
_cell.length_a   1.000
_cell.length_b   1.000
_cell.length_c   1.000
_cell.angle_alpha   90.00
_cell.angle_beta   90.00
_cell.angle_gamma   90.00
#
_symmetry.space_group_name_H-M   'P 1'
#
loop_
_entity.id
_entity.type
_entity.pdbx_description
1 polymer ?
#
loop_
_entity_poly.entity_id
_entity_poly.type
_entity_poly.pdbx_seq_one_letter_code
_entity_poly.pdbx_strand_id
1 'polypeptide(L)'
;MMYHYGHHRRPPPCLRCHPHGYIRMVQHLIERCLLLQMSRNQCLKALAKHARVHPLVTLTVWRELQKENRDFFQAYFQFNFSKANTSRRARTVLLIR
;
A
#
# COMPACT_ATOMS: atom_id res chain seq x y z
N MET A 1 -38.99 2.61 11.83
CA MET A 1 -38.51 1.44 11.08
C MET A 1 -36.99 1.43 11.11
N MET A 2 -36.41 0.52 11.88
CA MET A 2 -34.96 0.29 11.94
C MET A 2 -34.58 -0.68 10.82
N TYR A 3 -33.68 -0.29 9.92
CA TYR A 3 -32.99 -1.24 9.03
C TYR A 3 -31.50 -0.92 8.96
N HIS A 4 -30.75 -1.74 9.70
CA HIS A 4 -29.40 -2.27 9.48
C HIS A 4 -28.21 -1.31 9.26
N TYR A 5 -27.37 -1.25 10.30
CA TYR A 5 -25.92 -1.05 10.23
C TYR A 5 -25.27 -2.09 9.31
N GLY A 6 -25.19 -1.81 8.03
CA GLY A 6 -24.31 -2.50 7.10
C GLY A 6 -23.00 -1.74 6.98
N HIS A 7 -21.90 -2.29 7.49
CA HIS A 7 -20.56 -1.85 7.11
C HIS A 7 -20.42 -1.97 5.58
N HIS A 8 -20.74 -0.91 4.85
CA HIS A 8 -20.59 -0.81 3.41
C HIS A 8 -19.10 -0.91 3.08
N ARG A 9 -18.62 -2.14 2.82
CA ARG A 9 -17.44 -2.34 2.00
C ARG A 9 -17.78 -1.82 0.61
N ARG A 10 -17.58 -0.51 0.40
CA ARG A 10 -17.71 0.10 -0.93
C ARG A 10 -16.84 -0.73 -1.87
N PRO A 11 -17.40 -1.25 -2.97
CA PRO A 11 -16.61 -2.00 -3.93
C PRO A 11 -15.47 -1.11 -4.43
N PRO A 12 -14.26 -1.67 -4.62
CA PRO A 12 -13.17 -0.92 -5.23
C PRO A 12 -13.65 -0.26 -6.53
N PRO A 13 -13.21 0.97 -6.85
CA PRO A 13 -13.49 1.58 -8.14
C PRO A 13 -13.13 0.62 -9.27
N CYS A 14 -13.85 0.67 -10.39
CA CYS A 14 -13.50 -0.14 -11.54
C CYS A 14 -12.31 0.50 -12.26
N LEU A 15 -11.23 -0.26 -12.49
CA LEU A 15 -10.06 0.21 -13.25
C LEU A 15 -10.45 0.69 -14.66
N ARG A 16 -11.44 0.05 -15.30
CA ARG A 16 -11.91 0.43 -16.65
C ARG A 16 -12.77 1.70 -16.66
N CYS A 17 -13.59 1.90 -15.64
CA CYS A 17 -14.54 3.03 -15.60
C CYS A 17 -13.95 4.28 -14.95
N HIS A 18 -13.08 4.09 -13.95
CA HIS A 18 -12.51 5.18 -13.14
C HIS A 18 -11.01 4.94 -12.92
N PRO A 19 -10.18 4.97 -13.99
CA PRO A 19 -8.76 4.60 -13.90
C PRO A 19 -7.99 5.44 -12.88
N HIS A 20 -8.20 6.75 -12.86
CA HIS A 20 -7.56 7.65 -11.90
C HIS A 20 -7.99 7.37 -10.45
N GLY A 21 -9.28 7.08 -10.22
CA GLY A 21 -9.79 6.73 -8.90
C GLY A 21 -9.22 5.40 -8.39
N TYR A 22 -9.07 4.43 -9.29
CA TYR A 22 -8.45 3.15 -8.99
C TYR A 22 -6.98 3.29 -8.63
N ILE A 23 -6.21 4.01 -9.45
CA ILE A 23 -4.78 4.22 -9.20
C ILE A 23 -4.56 4.94 -7.87
N ARG A 24 -5.33 6.00 -7.58
CA ARG A 24 -5.28 6.71 -6.28
C ARG A 24 -5.60 5.79 -5.10
N MET A 25 -6.61 4.93 -5.23
CA MET A 25 -6.91 3.93 -4.20
C MET A 25 -5.74 2.97 -3.99
N VAL A 26 -5.12 2.47 -5.07
CA VAL A 26 -3.97 1.55 -4.99
C VAL A 26 -2.76 2.24 -4.38
N GLN A 27 -2.45 3.49 -4.74
CA GLN A 27 -1.39 4.29 -4.11
C GLN A 27 -1.63 4.40 -2.60
N HIS A 28 -2.83 4.79 -2.18
CA HIS A 28 -3.17 4.91 -0.76
C HIS A 28 -3.01 3.58 0.00
N LEU A 29 -3.36 2.45 -0.63
CA LEU A 29 -3.16 1.13 -0.01
C LEU A 29 -1.67 0.77 0.10
N ILE A 30 -0.86 1.13 -0.91
CA ILE A 30 0.60 0.95 -0.88
C ILE A 30 1.23 1.79 0.24
N GLU A 31 0.84 3.06 0.37
CA GLU A 31 1.28 3.94 1.47
C GLU A 31 0.97 3.33 2.84
N ARG A 32 -0.24 2.79 3.01
CA ARG A 32 -0.61 2.08 4.24
C ARG A 32 0.26 0.85 4.50
N CYS A 33 0.61 0.08 3.47
CA CYS A 33 1.53 -1.05 3.62
C CYS A 33 2.95 -0.59 4.00
N LEU A 34 3.42 0.52 3.42
CA LEU A 34 4.71 1.11 3.76
C LEU A 34 4.73 1.57 5.23
N LEU A 35 3.67 2.24 5.70
CA LEU A 35 3.50 2.64 7.10
C LEU A 35 3.48 1.45 8.06
N LEU A 36 2.90 0.34 7.64
CA LEU A 36 2.92 -0.93 8.38
C LEU A 36 4.25 -1.68 8.25
N GLN A 37 5.26 -1.08 7.61
CA GLN A 37 6.60 -1.64 7.43
C GLN A 37 6.57 -3.00 6.72
N MET A 38 5.65 -3.16 5.76
CA MET A 38 5.54 -4.38 4.97
C MET A 38 6.53 -4.36 3.81
N SER A 39 7.24 -5.47 3.61
CA SER A 39 7.99 -5.69 2.38
C SER A 39 7.08 -5.63 1.15
N ARG A 40 7.66 -5.36 -0.03
CA ARG A 40 6.93 -5.36 -1.30
C ARG A 40 6.07 -6.62 -1.48
N ASN A 41 6.62 -7.80 -1.19
CA ASN A 41 5.91 -9.06 -1.34
C ASN A 41 4.73 -9.20 -0.36
N GLN A 42 4.87 -8.73 0.87
CA GLN A 42 3.77 -8.70 1.84
C GLN A 42 2.69 -7.72 1.41
N CYS A 43 3.06 -6.54 0.91
CA CYS A 43 2.14 -5.56 0.33
C CYS A 43 1.32 -6.19 -0.81
N LEU A 44 1.97 -6.87 -1.77
CA LEU A 44 1.27 -7.54 -2.89
C LEU A 44 0.26 -8.58 -2.40
N LYS A 45 0.68 -9.45 -1.49
CA LYS A 45 -0.21 -10.49 -0.92
C LYS A 45 -1.37 -9.88 -0.15
N ALA A 46 -1.12 -8.84 0.64
CA ALA A 46 -2.15 -8.16 1.43
C ALA A 46 -3.19 -7.47 0.53
N LEU A 47 -2.75 -6.73 -0.49
CA LEU A 47 -3.65 -6.03 -1.41
C LEU A 47 -4.46 -7.01 -2.26
N ALA A 48 -3.86 -8.10 -2.72
CA ALA A 48 -4.57 -9.14 -3.44
C ALA A 48 -5.64 -9.83 -2.57
N LYS A 49 -5.29 -10.20 -1.32
CA LYS A 49 -6.19 -10.90 -0.42
C LYS A 49 -7.30 -10.01 0.15
N HIS A 50 -6.96 -8.81 0.58
CA HIS A 50 -7.87 -7.97 1.39
C HIS A 50 -8.57 -6.87 0.57
N ALA A 51 -7.93 -6.38 -0.49
CA ALA A 51 -8.48 -5.33 -1.35
C ALA A 51 -8.90 -5.83 -2.74
N ARG A 52 -8.67 -7.12 -3.05
CA ARG A 52 -8.95 -7.74 -4.35
C ARG A 52 -8.26 -7.01 -5.52
N VAL A 53 -7.14 -6.35 -5.26
CA VAL A 53 -6.35 -5.67 -6.28
C VAL A 53 -5.44 -6.67 -6.97
N HIS A 54 -5.44 -6.68 -8.31
CA HIS A 54 -4.58 -7.57 -9.06
C HIS A 54 -3.08 -7.26 -8.79
N PRO A 55 -2.24 -8.26 -8.45
CA PRO A 55 -0.83 -8.03 -8.10
C PRO A 55 -0.04 -7.25 -9.14
N LEU A 56 -0.30 -7.49 -10.43
CA LEU A 56 0.33 -6.72 -11.52
C LEU A 56 0.04 -5.21 -11.43
N VAL A 57 -1.17 -4.81 -11.05
CA VAL A 57 -1.49 -3.39 -10.93
C VAL A 57 -0.74 -2.78 -9.74
N THR A 58 -0.71 -3.47 -8.60
CA THR A 58 0.09 -3.03 -7.45
C THR A 58 1.56 -2.94 -7.78
N LEU A 59 2.13 -3.89 -8.53
CA LEU A 59 3.51 -3.86 -8.99
C LEU A 59 3.80 -2.64 -9.87
N THR A 60 2.94 -2.36 -10.84
CA THR A 60 3.09 -1.20 -11.72
C THR A 60 3.06 0.10 -10.94
N VAL A 61 2.04 0.30 -10.09
CA VAL A 61 1.93 1.52 -9.28
C VAL A 61 3.10 1.66 -8.31
N TRP A 62 3.54 0.57 -7.68
CA TRP A 62 4.72 0.59 -6.81
C TRP A 62 5.99 1.01 -7.55
N ARG A 63 6.20 0.50 -8.78
CA ARG A 63 7.37 0.86 -9.59
C ARG A 63 7.38 2.35 -9.94
N GLU A 64 6.24 2.90 -10.34
CA GLU A 64 6.15 4.33 -10.65
C GLU A 64 6.38 5.19 -9.39
N LEU A 65 5.76 4.84 -8.25
CA LEU A 65 6.04 5.48 -6.97
C LEU A 65 7.52 5.46 -6.59
N GLN A 66 8.19 4.31 -6.82
CA GLN A 66 9.61 4.15 -6.54
C GLN A 66 10.48 5.02 -7.46
N LYS A 67 10.10 5.18 -8.73
CA LYS A 67 10.83 6.05 -9.67
C LYS A 67 10.71 7.52 -9.30
N GLU A 68 9.52 7.95 -8.86
CA GLU A 68 9.23 9.33 -8.45
C GLU A 68 9.84 9.69 -7.09
N ASN A 69 9.93 8.73 -6.16
CA ASN A 69 10.36 8.96 -4.76
C ASN A 69 11.56 8.09 -4.38
N ARG A 70 12.62 8.10 -5.19
CA ARG A 70 13.76 7.17 -5.05
C ARG A 70 14.40 7.20 -3.66
N ASP A 71 14.67 8.40 -3.15
CA ASP A 71 15.36 8.59 -1.86
C ASP A 71 14.56 8.00 -0.70
N PHE A 72 13.23 8.19 -0.72
CA PHE A 72 12.32 7.61 0.27
C PHE A 72 12.37 6.08 0.24
N PHE A 73 12.23 5.47 -0.95
CA PHE A 73 12.24 4.02 -1.06
C PHE A 73 13.61 3.43 -0.71
N GLN A 74 14.70 4.11 -1.02
CA GLN A 74 16.04 3.70 -0.60
C GLN A 74 16.17 3.69 0.92
N ALA A 75 15.82 4.78 1.60
CA ALA A 75 15.82 4.84 3.06
C ALA A 75 14.90 3.77 3.69
N TYR A 76 13.72 3.56 3.10
CA TYR A 76 12.78 2.55 3.53
C TYR A 76 13.35 1.13 3.42
N PHE A 77 13.98 0.78 2.31
CA PHE A 77 14.58 -0.56 2.15
C PHE A 77 15.78 -0.78 3.07
N GLN A 78 16.62 0.25 3.28
CA GLN A 78 17.72 0.18 4.23
C GLN A 78 17.21 -0.07 5.65
N PHE A 79 16.18 0.66 6.08
CA PHE A 79 15.54 0.45 7.37
C PHE A 79 14.96 -0.97 7.53
N ASN A 80 14.25 -1.46 6.50
CA ASN A 80 13.65 -2.79 6.53
C ASN A 80 14.74 -3.90 6.56
N PHE A 81 15.85 -3.70 5.85
CA PHE A 81 16.97 -4.64 5.86
C PHE A 81 17.65 -4.69 7.23
N SER A 82 17.92 -3.53 7.85
CA SER A 82 18.51 -3.47 9.20
C SER A 82 17.64 -4.16 10.26
N LYS A 83 16.30 -4.08 10.13
CA LYS A 83 15.38 -4.79 11.03
C LYS A 83 15.35 -6.30 10.86
N ALA A 84 15.63 -6.84 9.67
CA ALA A 84 15.75 -8.29 9.51
C ALA A 84 16.89 -8.87 10.38
N ASN A 85 17.82 -8.01 10.82
CA ASN A 85 18.97 -8.35 11.65
C ASN A 85 18.85 -7.91 13.12
N THR A 86 17.81 -7.18 13.53
CA THR A 86 17.67 -6.74 14.94
C THR A 86 16.22 -6.70 15.41
N SER A 87 15.96 -7.47 16.47
CA SER A 87 14.69 -7.50 17.19
C SER A 87 14.41 -6.17 17.90
N ARG A 88 13.20 -5.64 17.63
CA ARG A 88 12.45 -4.59 18.35
C ARG A 88 12.89 -3.12 18.22
N ARG A 89 11.88 -2.36 17.77
CA ARG A 89 11.51 -0.97 18.13
C ARG A 89 12.29 0.18 17.44
N ALA A 90 11.66 0.71 16.40
CA ALA A 90 11.64 2.14 16.12
C ALA A 90 10.37 2.44 15.29
N ARG A 91 9.47 3.24 15.87
CA ARG A 91 8.43 3.98 15.14
C ARG A 91 9.13 5.24 14.64
N THR A 92 9.33 5.34 13.34
CA THR A 92 9.64 6.64 12.72
C THR A 92 8.46 6.98 11.83
N VAL A 93 7.84 8.08 12.20
CA VAL A 93 6.66 8.69 11.60
C VAL A 93 7.14 9.62 10.47
N LEU A 94 6.38 9.62 9.37
CA LEU A 94 6.27 10.64 8.30
C LEU A 94 7.46 10.88 7.36
N LEU A 95 7.14 10.80 6.06
CA LEU A 95 7.14 11.86 5.05
C LEU A 95 6.83 11.11 3.74
N ILE A 96 5.67 11.29 3.12
CA ILE A 96 5.46 12.27 2.05
C ILE A 96 3.97 12.61 2.03
N ARG A 97 3.66 13.91 2.11
CA ARG A 97 2.44 14.52 1.59
C ARG A 97 2.87 15.54 0.55
#